data_AF-V8PDL5-F1
#
_entry.id   AF-V8PDL5-F1
#
_cell.length_a   1.000
_cell.length_b   1.000
_cell.length_c   1.000
_cell.angle_alpha   90.00
_cell.angle_beta   90.00
_cell.angle_gamma   90.00
#
_symmetry.space_group_name_H-M   'P 1'
#
loop_
_entity.id
_entity.type
_entity.pdbx_description
1 polymer ?
#
loop_
_entity_poly.entity_id
_entity_poly.type
_entity_poly.pdbx_seq_one_letter_code
_entity_poly.pdbx_strand_id
1 'polypeptide(L)'
;MNIVVTGGYDPLIRIWNPYVTNSPITHLKGHLTAKIYGVCIHPSYGGWFAIRALLLFPDIKVPFLLQKSPIDCVPTEEKRIELLEKFNFHWRDWSYRDIIEVKDKYSEEQKTYFATPPAERLKLLKLEEELQRRIIIRLLVWLFKPLNEFCMRECFASKKIISFYRIWLSQV
;
A
#
# COMPACT_ATOMS: atom_id res chain seq x y z
N MET A 1 17.62 -24.49 -16.35
CA MET A 1 16.17 -24.71 -16.20
C MET A 1 15.64 -23.55 -15.36
N ASN A 2 14.86 -22.65 -15.95
CA ASN A 2 14.36 -21.46 -15.24
C ASN A 2 13.08 -21.85 -14.49
N ILE A 3 13.07 -21.69 -13.18
CA ILE A 3 11.95 -22.08 -12.32
C ILE A 3 11.58 -20.86 -11.47
N VAL A 4 10.29 -20.57 -11.36
CA VAL A 4 9.76 -19.49 -10.52
C VAL A 4 9.05 -20.09 -9.32
N VAL A 5 9.29 -19.57 -8.12
CA VAL A 5 8.72 -20.09 -6.87
C VAL A 5 7.85 -19.00 -6.23
N THR A 6 6.60 -19.32 -5.88
CA THR A 6 5.66 -18.35 -5.28
C THR A 6 5.04 -18.91 -4.01
N GLY A 7 5.02 -18.13 -2.93
CA GLY A 7 4.25 -18.40 -1.70
C GLY A 7 2.98 -17.56 -1.63
N GLY A 8 1.95 -18.03 -0.92
CA GLY A 8 0.64 -17.38 -0.82
C GLY A 8 0.04 -17.39 0.59
N TYR A 9 -1.25 -17.05 0.68
CA TYR A 9 -2.01 -17.09 1.94
C TYR A 9 -2.22 -18.51 2.47
N ASP A 10 -2.20 -19.48 1.58
CA ASP A 10 -2.20 -20.90 1.90
C ASP A 10 -0.78 -21.38 2.23
N PRO A 11 -0.63 -22.43 3.05
CA PRO A 11 0.69 -22.98 3.45
C PRO A 11 1.38 -23.76 2.30
N LEU A 12 1.12 -23.37 1.05
CA LEU A 12 1.62 -24.02 -0.15
C LEU A 12 2.60 -23.10 -0.86
N ILE A 13 3.81 -23.62 -1.10
CA ILE A 13 4.73 -23.02 -2.05
C ILE A 13 4.47 -23.65 -3.41
N ARG A 14 4.27 -22.82 -4.43
CA ARG A 14 4.02 -23.24 -5.81
C ARG A 14 5.27 -23.05 -6.66
N ILE A 15 5.60 -24.06 -7.45
CA ILE A 15 6.73 -24.06 -8.37
C ILE A 15 6.18 -23.95 -9.80
N TRP A 16 6.71 -23.00 -10.58
CA TRP A 16 6.22 -22.66 -11.91
C TRP A 16 7.30 -22.82 -12.97
N ASN A 17 6.86 -23.26 -14.15
CA ASN A 17 7.62 -23.08 -15.38
C ASN A 17 7.24 -21.71 -15.96
N PRO A 18 8.17 -20.77 -16.18
CA PRO A 18 7.82 -19.47 -16.76
C PRO A 18 7.21 -19.57 -18.17
N TYR A 19 7.41 -20.70 -18.86
CA TYR A 19 6.85 -20.96 -20.19
C TYR A 19 5.48 -21.66 -20.16
N VAL A 20 4.99 -22.08 -18.98
CA VAL A 20 3.66 -22.72 -18.80
C VAL A 20 2.95 -22.03 -17.63
N THR A 21 2.08 -21.07 -17.93
CA THR A 21 1.47 -20.18 -16.93
C THR A 21 0.09 -20.63 -16.43
N ASN A 22 -0.55 -21.60 -17.09
CA ASN A 22 -1.91 -22.03 -16.73
C ASN A 22 -2.00 -22.81 -15.41
N SER A 23 -0.90 -23.44 -14.97
CA SER A 23 -0.87 -24.19 -13.72
C SER A 23 0.56 -24.35 -13.20
N PRO A 24 0.76 -24.39 -11.87
CA PRO A 24 2.06 -24.71 -11.29
C PRO A 24 2.47 -26.15 -11.60
N ILE A 25 3.78 -26.39 -11.73
CA ILE A 25 4.37 -27.72 -11.93
C ILE A 25 4.11 -28.61 -10.71
N THR A 26 4.29 -28.05 -9.51
CA THR A 26 4.11 -28.79 -8.26
C THR A 26 3.89 -27.86 -7.07
N HIS A 27 3.44 -28.44 -5.97
CA HIS A 27 3.23 -27.79 -4.68
C HIS A 27 4.12 -28.42 -3.62
N LEU A 28 4.92 -27.61 -2.94
CA LEU A 28 5.62 -28.04 -1.73
C LEU A 28 4.66 -27.89 -0.54
N LYS A 29 4.43 -28.99 0.17
CA LYS A 29 3.64 -29.08 1.40
C LYS A 29 4.61 -29.31 2.56
N GLY A 30 4.53 -28.53 3.64
CA GLY A 30 5.43 -28.68 4.79
C GLY A 30 5.78 -27.41 5.57
N HIS A 31 5.31 -26.24 5.15
CA HIS A 31 5.40 -25.01 5.96
C HIS A 31 4.25 -25.03 6.98
N LEU A 32 4.50 -25.64 8.14
CA LEU A 32 3.45 -26.25 8.97
C LEU A 32 2.60 -25.28 9.81
N THR A 33 2.98 -24.02 10.05
CA THR A 33 2.20 -23.17 10.99
C THR A 33 2.24 -21.65 10.77
N ALA A 34 3.32 -21.07 10.25
CA ALA A 34 3.45 -19.61 10.08
C ALA A 34 3.36 -19.21 8.60
N LYS A 35 2.39 -18.34 8.29
CA LYS A 35 2.28 -17.71 6.97
C LYS A 35 3.40 -16.67 6.84
N ILE A 36 4.21 -16.81 5.80
CA ILE A 36 5.24 -15.82 5.45
C ILE A 36 4.72 -14.99 4.29
N TYR A 37 4.35 -13.76 4.58
CA TYR A 37 3.96 -12.77 3.59
C TYR A 37 5.21 -12.11 2.99
N GLY A 38 5.19 -11.92 1.68
CA GLY A 38 6.20 -11.15 0.96
C GLY A 38 6.03 -9.65 1.20
N VAL A 39 7.12 -8.90 1.03
CA VAL A 39 7.17 -7.45 1.19
C VAL A 39 8.01 -6.83 0.08
N CYS A 40 7.60 -5.66 -0.40
CA CYS A 40 8.36 -4.88 -1.39
C CYS A 40 9.22 -3.83 -0.69
N ILE A 41 10.45 -3.66 -1.15
CA ILE A 41 11.39 -2.62 -0.68
C ILE A 41 11.67 -1.66 -1.83
N HIS A 42 11.48 -0.37 -1.58
CA HIS A 42 11.81 0.69 -2.53
C HIS A 42 13.30 1.06 -2.41
N PRO A 43 14.06 1.17 -3.51
CA PRO A 43 15.51 1.39 -3.46
C PRO A 43 15.93 2.68 -2.72
N SER A 44 15.07 3.70 -2.68
CA SER A 44 15.35 4.98 -1.99
C SER A 44 14.65 5.13 -0.64
N TYR A 45 13.58 4.40 -0.39
CA TYR A 45 12.69 4.63 0.78
C TYR A 45 12.56 3.38 1.66
N GLY A 46 13.23 2.28 1.31
CA GLY A 46 13.10 1.03 2.02
C GLY A 46 11.64 0.57 2.05
N GLY A 47 11.14 0.26 3.25
CA GLY A 47 9.73 -0.04 3.47
C GLY A 47 8.86 1.19 3.81
N TRP A 48 9.38 2.42 3.78
CA TRP A 48 8.64 3.66 4.10
C TRP A 48 7.75 4.15 2.95
N PHE A 49 7.00 3.24 2.34
CA PHE A 49 6.01 3.57 1.32
C PHE A 49 4.84 2.58 1.38
N ALA A 50 3.80 2.86 0.59
CA ALA A 50 2.68 1.95 0.39
C ALA A 50 2.20 2.01 -1.06
N ILE A 51 1.89 0.86 -1.63
CA ILE A 51 1.23 0.76 -2.93
C ILE A 51 -0.23 1.22 -2.74
N ARG A 52 -0.71 2.13 -3.60
CA ARG A 52 -2.01 2.79 -3.41
C ARG A 52 -3.09 2.34 -4.38
N ALA A 53 -2.75 2.32 -5.67
CA ALA A 53 -3.71 2.04 -6.71
C ALA A 53 -3.02 1.47 -7.95
N LEU A 54 -3.79 0.75 -8.74
CA LEU A 54 -3.46 0.37 -10.10
C LEU A 54 -4.45 1.10 -11.02
N LEU A 55 -3.92 1.85 -11.99
CA LEU A 55 -4.74 2.51 -13.01
C LEU A 55 -4.74 1.63 -14.26
N LEU A 56 -5.94 1.27 -14.71
CA LEU A 56 -6.14 0.41 -15.87
C LEU A 56 -6.81 1.21 -16.98
N PHE A 57 -6.26 1.09 -18.19
CA PHE A 57 -6.78 1.72 -19.40
C PHE A 57 -7.08 0.62 -20.42
N PRO A 58 -8.29 0.04 -20.42
CA PRO A 58 -8.60 -1.16 -21.21
C PRO A 58 -8.37 -1.00 -22.72
N ASP A 59 -8.61 0.21 -23.23
CA ASP A 59 -8.54 0.52 -24.66
C ASP A 59 -7.13 0.92 -25.13
N ILE A 60 -6.19 1.12 -24.20
CA ILE A 60 -4.81 1.51 -24.52
C ILE A 60 -3.94 0.27 -24.64
N LYS A 61 -3.43 0.01 -25.84
CA LYS A 61 -2.48 -1.07 -26.13
C LYS A 61 -1.09 -0.48 -26.34
N VAL A 62 -0.12 -0.95 -25.57
CA VAL A 62 1.28 -0.50 -25.66
C VAL A 62 2.22 -1.72 -25.79
N PRO A 63 2.21 -2.43 -26.93
CA PRO A 63 2.94 -3.69 -27.09
C PRO A 63 4.47 -3.53 -27.04
N PHE A 64 4.97 -2.31 -27.24
CA PHE A 64 6.40 -1.97 -27.21
C PHE A 64 6.84 -1.37 -25.85
N LEU A 65 5.95 -1.29 -24.86
CA LEU A 65 6.34 -0.81 -23.54
C LEU A 65 7.25 -1.82 -22.86
N LEU A 66 8.53 -1.48 -22.75
CA LEU A 66 9.50 -2.32 -22.06
C LEU A 66 9.32 -2.22 -20.54
N GLN A 67 8.93 -3.33 -19.92
CA GLN A 67 8.92 -3.44 -18.47
C GLN A 67 10.36 -3.49 -17.93
N LYS A 68 10.72 -2.53 -17.10
CA LYS A 68 12.01 -2.53 -16.40
C LYS A 68 11.95 -3.46 -15.20
N SER A 69 12.97 -4.30 -15.03
CA SER A 69 13.11 -5.12 -13.84
C SER A 69 13.32 -4.26 -12.59
N PRO A 70 12.74 -4.64 -11.44
CA PRO A 70 13.02 -3.95 -10.19
C PRO A 70 14.49 -4.11 -9.79
N ILE A 71 15.03 -3.11 -9.09
CA ILE A 71 16.39 -3.13 -8.56
C ILE A 71 16.44 -4.08 -7.36
N ASP A 72 17.39 -5.02 -7.36
CA ASP A 72 17.65 -5.89 -6.21
C ASP A 72 18.41 -5.11 -5.13
N CYS A 73 17.65 -4.46 -4.24
CA CYS A 73 18.18 -3.65 -3.14
C CYS A 73 18.48 -4.47 -1.88
N VAL A 74 18.09 -5.74 -1.83
CA VAL A 74 18.35 -6.65 -0.70
C VAL A 74 18.98 -7.94 -1.25
N PRO A 75 20.24 -7.89 -1.70
CA PRO A 75 20.83 -8.96 -2.51
C PRO A 75 21.22 -10.21 -1.71
N THR A 76 21.56 -10.06 -0.43
CA THR A 76 22.05 -11.17 0.39
C THR A 76 20.91 -11.98 0.99
N GLU A 77 21.11 -13.29 1.09
CA GLU A 77 20.11 -14.21 1.65
C GLU A 77 19.82 -13.89 3.13
N GLU A 78 20.86 -13.56 3.90
CA GLU A 78 20.75 -13.22 5.31
C GLU A 78 19.84 -12.00 5.51
N LYS A 79 19.99 -10.96 4.69
CA LYS A 79 19.12 -9.77 4.76
C LYS A 79 17.70 -10.06 4.29
N ARG A 80 17.50 -11.00 3.36
CA ARG A 80 16.15 -11.43 2.93
C ARG A 80 15.44 -12.18 4.04
N ILE A 81 16.15 -13.05 4.76
CA ILE A 81 15.63 -13.75 5.94
C ILE A 81 15.27 -12.74 7.03
N GLU A 82 16.19 -11.83 7.37
CA GLU A 82 15.97 -10.76 8.36
C GLU A 82 14.76 -9.89 7.99
N LEU A 83 14.64 -9.50 6.71
CA LEU A 83 13.52 -8.72 6.21
C LEU A 83 12.18 -9.45 6.40
N LEU A 84 12.11 -10.71 5.99
CA LEU A 84 10.89 -11.50 6.08
C LEU A 84 10.53 -11.77 7.54
N GLU A 85 11.50 -12.03 8.41
CA GLU A 85 11.29 -12.22 9.85
C GLU A 85 10.73 -10.94 10.49
N LYS A 86 11.40 -9.80 10.28
CA LYS A 86 10.94 -8.51 10.82
C LYS A 86 9.56 -8.12 10.29
N PHE A 87 9.29 -8.35 9.00
CA PHE A 87 7.98 -8.01 8.42
C PHE A 87 6.86 -8.90 8.96
N ASN A 88 7.10 -10.20 9.13
CA ASN A 88 6.03 -11.11 9.53
C ASN A 88 5.79 -11.11 11.04
N PHE A 89 6.85 -10.98 11.85
CA PHE A 89 6.75 -11.14 13.31
C PHE A 89 6.90 -9.82 14.07
N HIS A 90 7.53 -8.79 13.48
CA HIS A 90 7.89 -7.55 14.18
C HIS A 90 7.42 -6.26 13.48
N TRP A 91 6.50 -6.31 12.51
CA TRP A 91 6.14 -5.14 11.67
C TRP A 91 5.71 -3.87 12.44
N ARG A 92 5.23 -4.00 13.67
CA ARG A 92 4.77 -2.88 14.52
C ARG A 92 5.92 -1.99 15.03
N ASP A 93 7.14 -2.51 15.06
CA ASP A 93 8.33 -1.76 15.48
C ASP A 93 8.95 -0.91 14.35
N TRP A 94 8.41 -1.03 13.12
CA TRP A 94 8.85 -0.33 11.92
C TRP A 94 10.24 -0.73 11.38
N SER A 95 10.98 -1.59 12.08
CA SER A 95 12.39 -1.90 11.81
C SER A 95 12.63 -2.55 10.45
N TYR A 96 11.67 -3.34 9.95
CA TYR A 96 11.76 -3.96 8.61
C TYR A 96 11.87 -2.92 7.49
N ARG A 97 11.39 -1.69 7.72
CA ARG A 97 11.40 -0.61 6.73
C ARG A 97 12.80 -0.04 6.51
N ASP A 98 13.71 -0.26 7.45
CA ASP A 98 15.09 0.21 7.47
C ASP A 98 16.11 -0.90 7.12
N ILE A 99 15.70 -1.93 6.37
CA ILE A 99 16.60 -3.02 5.92
C ILE A 99 17.74 -2.53 5.00
N ILE A 100 17.52 -1.39 4.36
CA ILE A 100 18.51 -0.63 3.58
C ILE A 100 18.64 0.78 4.15
N GLU A 101 19.70 1.48 3.78
CA GLU A 101 19.78 2.93 4.01
C GLU A 101 18.71 3.65 3.19
N VAL A 102 17.95 4.54 3.83
CA VAL A 102 16.81 5.22 3.23
C VAL A 102 17.02 6.72 3.22
N LYS A 103 16.55 7.37 2.16
CA LYS A 103 16.65 8.82 1.98
C LYS A 103 15.74 9.58 2.95
N ASP A 104 14.49 9.13 3.06
CA ASP A 104 13.47 9.76 3.89
C ASP A 104 12.62 8.70 4.58
N LYS A 105 12.11 9.03 5.77
CA LYS A 105 11.23 8.19 6.58
C LYS A 105 9.91 8.90 6.83
N TYR A 106 8.93 8.17 7.34
CA TYR A 106 7.74 8.82 7.89
C TYR A 106 8.13 9.69 9.09
N SER A 107 7.53 10.87 9.19
CA SER A 107 7.66 11.72 10.37
C SER A 107 7.05 11.04 11.60
N GLU A 108 7.41 11.51 12.79
CA GLU A 108 6.85 10.96 14.04
C GLU A 108 5.33 11.11 14.08
N GLU A 109 4.77 12.24 13.61
CA GLU A 109 3.32 12.43 13.53
C GLU A 109 2.67 11.41 12.60
N GLN A 110 3.30 11.08 11.47
CA GLN A 110 2.80 10.08 10.55
C GLN A 110 2.91 8.66 11.11
N LYS A 111 3.98 8.35 11.85
CA LYS A 111 4.10 7.07 12.57
C LYS A 111 3.00 6.95 13.64
N THR A 112 2.77 8.00 14.43
CA THR A 112 1.66 8.06 15.39
C THR A 112 0.33 7.82 14.69
N TYR A 113 0.06 8.54 13.60
CA TYR A 113 -1.18 8.39 12.83
C TYR A 113 -1.43 6.96 12.34
N PHE A 114 -0.39 6.27 11.82
CA PHE A 114 -0.54 4.89 11.35
C PHE A 114 -0.57 3.86 12.47
N ALA A 115 0.10 4.12 13.60
CA ALA A 115 0.01 3.30 14.80
C ALA A 115 -1.36 3.42 15.48
N THR A 116 -2.02 4.57 15.38
CA THR A 116 -3.37 4.79 15.88
C THR A 116 -4.39 3.94 15.09
N PRO A 117 -5.28 3.21 15.79
CA PRO A 117 -6.36 2.46 15.16
C PRO A 117 -7.20 3.34 14.23
N PRO A 118 -7.67 2.84 13.07
CA PRO A 118 -8.43 3.66 12.12
C PRO A 118 -9.60 4.44 12.71
N ALA A 119 -10.32 3.86 13.69
CA ALA A 119 -11.45 4.49 14.36
C ALA A 119 -11.06 5.74 15.18
N GLU A 120 -9.84 5.79 15.71
CA GLU A 120 -9.37 6.87 16.59
C GLU A 120 -8.62 7.97 15.83
N ARG A 121 -8.34 7.77 14.54
CA ARG A 121 -7.56 8.72 13.73
C ARG A 121 -8.23 10.09 13.58
N LEU A 122 -9.56 10.13 13.49
CA LEU A 122 -10.29 11.41 13.41
C LEU A 122 -10.16 12.22 14.69
N LYS A 123 -10.18 11.55 15.84
CA LYS A 123 -9.94 12.14 17.15
C LYS A 123 -8.51 12.64 17.28
N LEU A 124 -7.52 11.84 16.86
CA LEU A 124 -6.12 12.24 16.83
C LEU A 124 -5.90 13.52 16.00
N LEU A 125 -6.56 13.61 14.85
CA LEU A 125 -6.49 14.78 13.98
C LEU A 125 -7.38 15.96 14.45
N LYS A 126 -8.12 15.80 15.56
CA LYS A 126 -9.10 16.77 16.06
C LYS A 126 -10.17 17.16 15.04
N LEU A 127 -10.52 16.23 14.16
CA LEU A 127 -11.52 16.43 13.09
C LEU A 127 -12.93 15.93 13.48
N GLU A 128 -13.08 15.35 14.67
CA GLU A 128 -14.32 14.75 15.14
C GLU A 128 -15.44 15.81 15.27
N GLU A 129 -15.13 16.98 15.83
CA GLU A 129 -16.06 18.11 15.94
C GLU A 129 -16.40 18.73 14.58
N GLU A 130 -15.42 18.85 13.68
CA GLU A 130 -15.67 19.37 12.33
C GLU A 130 -16.54 18.43 11.49
N LEU A 131 -16.34 17.12 11.62
CA LEU A 131 -17.16 16.12 10.93
C LEU A 131 -18.59 16.10 11.47
N GLN A 132 -18.76 16.14 12.79
CA GLN A 132 -20.09 16.27 13.41
C GLN A 132 -20.79 17.55 12.96
N ARG A 133 -20.09 18.70 12.95
CA ARG A 133 -20.65 19.96 12.43
C ARG A 133 -21.04 19.85 10.95
N ARG A 134 -20.22 19.23 10.10
CA ARG A 134 -20.53 19.05 8.66
C ARG A 134 -21.69 18.08 8.42
N ILE A 135 -21.80 17.01 9.22
CA ILE A 135 -22.93 16.07 9.16
C ILE A 135 -24.21 16.75 9.63
N ILE A 136 -24.17 17.48 10.76
CA ILE A 136 -25.32 18.24 11.27
C ILE A 136 -25.75 19.30 10.26
N ILE A 137 -24.81 20.08 9.70
CA ILE A 137 -25.13 21.06 8.65
C ILE A 137 -25.73 20.36 7.42
N ARG A 138 -25.19 19.22 6.98
CA ARG A 138 -25.77 18.45 5.87
C ARG A 138 -27.17 17.94 6.19
N LEU A 139 -27.42 17.43 7.40
CA LEU A 139 -28.73 16.97 7.85
C LEU A 139 -29.72 18.13 7.97
N LEU A 140 -29.32 19.28 8.50
CA LEU A 140 -30.15 20.48 8.56
C LEU A 140 -30.46 21.01 7.15
N VAL A 141 -29.48 21.05 6.24
CA VAL A 141 -29.71 21.39 4.83
C VAL A 141 -30.67 20.37 4.17
N TRP A 142 -30.61 19.10 4.55
CA TRP A 142 -31.52 18.06 4.06
C TRP A 142 -32.94 18.18 4.63
N LEU A 143 -33.07 18.53 5.92
CA LEU A 143 -34.34 18.70 6.63
C LEU A 143 -35.08 19.99 6.24
N PHE A 144 -34.36 21.03 5.78
CA PHE A 144 -34.92 22.34 5.44
C PHE A 144 -34.95 22.66 3.95
N LYS A 145 -34.59 21.73 3.05
CA LYS A 145 -34.76 21.92 1.59
C LYS A 145 -36.05 21.27 1.08
N PRO A 146 -36.96 22.03 0.43
CA PRO A 146 -38.07 21.44 -0.30
C PRO A 146 -37.58 20.62 -1.50
N LEU A 147 -38.32 19.56 -1.81
CA LEU A 147 -37.96 18.41 -2.64
C LEU A 147 -37.71 18.66 -4.15
N ASN A 148 -37.45 19.90 -4.60
CA ASN A 148 -37.55 20.25 -6.03
C ASN A 148 -36.26 20.70 -6.74
N GLU A 149 -35.07 20.64 -6.14
CA GLU A 149 -33.83 20.87 -6.90
C GLU A 149 -32.70 19.94 -6.48
N PHE A 150 -32.64 18.77 -7.12
CA PHE A 150 -31.47 17.90 -7.09
C PHE A 150 -30.50 18.32 -8.21
N CYS A 151 -29.73 19.38 -7.99
CA CYS A 151 -28.60 19.71 -8.85
C CYS A 151 -27.32 19.10 -8.26
N MET A 152 -26.78 18.08 -8.93
CA MET A 152 -25.48 17.47 -8.67
C MET A 152 -24.34 18.43 -9.06
N ARG A 153 -24.17 19.52 -8.32
CA ARG A 153 -22.97 20.36 -8.39
C ARG A 153 -22.62 20.81 -6.98
N GLU A 154 -21.68 20.09 -6.38
CA GLU A 154 -20.60 20.60 -5.50
C GLU A 154 -20.04 19.47 -4.63
N CYS A 155 -19.12 18.71 -5.22
CA CYS A 155 -18.18 17.84 -4.49
C CYS A 155 -16.74 18.31 -4.74
N PHE A 156 -16.48 19.63 -4.72
CA PHE A 156 -15.12 20.18 -4.83
C PHE A 156 -15.00 21.51 -4.07
N ALA A 157 -15.24 21.49 -2.76
CA ALA A 157 -14.90 22.63 -1.89
C ALA A 157 -14.53 22.15 -0.48
N SER A 158 -13.33 21.58 -0.35
CA SER A 158 -12.65 21.44 0.93
C SER A 158 -11.15 21.55 0.71
N LYS A 159 -10.69 22.78 0.46
CA LYS A 159 -9.28 23.18 0.27
C LYS A 159 -8.40 23.02 1.54
N LYS A 160 -8.58 21.98 2.35
CA LYS A 160 -7.75 21.78 3.56
C LYS A 160 -7.25 20.37 3.84
N ILE A 161 -7.59 19.36 3.04
CA ILE A 161 -6.96 18.03 3.15
C ILE A 161 -6.69 17.50 1.74
N ILE A 162 -5.76 18.15 1.06
CA ILE A 162 -4.99 17.49 0.02
C ILE A 162 -3.55 17.93 0.21
N SER A 163 -2.87 17.31 1.18
CA SER A 163 -1.42 17.16 1.06
C SER A 163 -1.20 16.14 -0.05
N PHE A 164 -1.28 16.63 -1.29
CA PHE A 164 -0.69 15.96 -2.44
C PHE A 164 0.79 15.85 -2.09
N TYR A 165 1.26 14.64 -1.82
CA TYR A 165 2.68 14.37 -1.80
C TYR A 165 3.24 14.78 -3.16
N ARG A 166 3.81 15.99 -3.18
CA ARG A 166 4.58 16.55 -4.29
C ARG A 166 5.95 15.84 -4.28
N ILE A 167 5.96 14.56 -4.64
CA ILE A 167 7.20 13.92 -5.11
C ILE A 167 7.15 14.09 -6.62
N TRP A 168 7.66 15.24 -7.04
CA TRP A 168 7.82 15.57 -8.44
C TRP A 168 8.79 14.56 -9.05
N LEU A 169 8.37 14.00 -10.18
CA LEU A 169 9.19 13.40 -11.21
C LEU A 169 10.41 14.30 -11.49
N SER A 170 11.54 14.01 -10.86
CA SER A 170 12.83 14.48 -11.36
C SER A 170 13.70 13.25 -11.60
N GLN A 171 13.56 12.70 -12.80
CA GLN A 171 14.64 12.19 -13.66
C GLN A 171 14.01 11.30 -14.74
N VAL A 172 13.77 11.95 -15.88
CA VAL A 172 14.13 11.38 -17.18
C VAL A 172 15.61 11.00 -17.14
#